data_AF-A0A9P5SVD3-F1
#
_entry.id   AF-A0A9P5SVD3-F1
#
_cell.length_a   1.000
_cell.length_b   1.000
_cell.length_c   1.000
_cell.angle_alpha   90.00
_cell.angle_beta   90.00
_cell.angle_gamma   90.00
#
_symmetry.space_group_name_H-M   'P 1'
#
loop_
_entity.id
_entity.type
_entity.pdbx_description
1 polymer ?
#
loop_
_entity_poly.entity_id
_entity_poly.type
_entity_poly.pdbx_seq_one_letter_code
_entity_poly.pdbx_strand_id
1 'polypeptide(L)'
;MTDELSRKVIKVGKFVVRFLYFVVVFGFIFPLGLGLLMEIFVVGPLKATLYGDTGVVFAFSWAAGLIYMKIGYRLLLEFPNNRIMVNVHRVFLGRRFSDWSIERANRFIVWPAFKMAFVALVVPLCIAHATCFILHLEGAVRAKLFRSTYPAVMLAGLVIFAMRESVDILHEWSQYVREQEYLVGRRLHNLVEEEGGDSA
;
A
#
# COMPACT_ATOMS: atom_id res chain seq x y z
N MET A 1 -38.14 8.58 -31.30
CA MET A 1 -36.77 8.93 -31.78
C MET A 1 -36.00 9.77 -30.76
N THR A 2 -36.62 10.78 -30.16
CA THR A 2 -36.03 11.66 -29.13
C THR A 2 -35.56 10.90 -27.87
N ASP A 3 -36.32 9.91 -27.40
CA ASP A 3 -35.97 9.12 -26.20
C ASP A 3 -34.76 8.19 -26.39
N GLU A 4 -34.55 7.70 -27.60
CA GLU A 4 -33.38 6.87 -27.91
C GLU A 4 -32.10 7.71 -27.95
N LEU A 5 -32.18 8.91 -28.55
CA LEU A 5 -31.08 9.86 -28.61
C LEU A 5 -30.68 10.32 -27.20
N SER A 6 -31.65 10.70 -26.37
CA SER A 6 -31.44 11.10 -24.98
C SER A 6 -30.74 10.01 -24.16
N ARG A 7 -31.21 8.76 -24.26
CA ARG A 7 -30.57 7.62 -23.56
C ARG A 7 -29.13 7.36 -24.02
N LYS A 8 -28.82 7.54 -25.31
CA LYS A 8 -27.45 7.41 -25.83
C LYS A 8 -26.55 8.52 -25.28
N VAL A 9 -27.00 9.78 -25.31
CA VAL A 9 -26.25 10.93 -24.79
C VAL A 9 -25.93 10.76 -23.31
N ILE A 10 -26.91 10.36 -22.49
CA ILE A 10 -26.71 10.13 -21.05
C ILE A 10 -25.71 9.00 -20.79
N LYS A 11 -25.77 7.91 -21.56
CA LYS A 11 -24.82 6.79 -21.43
C LYS A 11 -23.39 7.23 -21.76
N VAL A 12 -23.21 7.97 -22.85
CA VAL A 12 -21.90 8.50 -23.26
C VAL A 12 -21.38 9.50 -22.23
N GLY A 13 -22.22 10.42 -21.76
CA GLY A 13 -21.84 11.38 -20.71
C GLY A 13 -21.37 10.70 -19.43
N LYS A 14 -22.11 9.69 -18.94
CA LYS A 14 -21.70 8.90 -17.77
C LYS A 14 -20.38 8.17 -17.99
N PHE A 15 -20.15 7.64 -19.19
CA PHE A 15 -18.89 7.00 -19.54
C PHE A 15 -17.72 7.99 -19.51
N VAL A 16 -17.88 9.16 -20.14
CA VAL A 16 -16.84 10.22 -20.19
C VAL A 16 -16.48 10.69 -18.78
N VAL A 17 -17.47 10.97 -17.93
CA VAL A 17 -17.24 11.38 -16.53
C VAL A 17 -16.47 10.32 -15.76
N ARG A 18 -16.87 9.04 -15.88
CA ARG A 18 -16.16 7.94 -15.23
C ARG A 18 -14.73 7.82 -15.72
N PHE A 19 -14.53 7.82 -17.04
CA PHE A 19 -13.20 7.73 -17.62
C PHE A 19 -12.30 8.86 -17.15
N LEU A 20 -12.77 10.11 -17.23
CA LEU A 20 -12.05 11.28 -16.73
C LEU A 20 -11.70 11.15 -15.26
N TYR A 21 -12.65 10.70 -14.42
CA TYR A 21 -12.38 10.45 -13.01
C TYR A 21 -11.21 9.47 -12.81
N PHE A 22 -11.21 8.33 -13.50
CA PHE A 22 -10.13 7.35 -13.36
C PHE A 22 -8.79 7.89 -13.87
N VAL A 23 -8.78 8.61 -14.99
CA VAL A 23 -7.56 9.24 -15.53
C VAL A 23 -7.00 10.27 -14.55
N VAL A 24 -7.84 11.15 -14.00
CA VAL A 24 -7.40 12.16 -13.04
C VAL A 24 -6.89 11.52 -11.75
N VAL A 25 -7.66 10.58 -11.18
CA VAL A 25 -7.31 9.97 -9.91
C VAL A 25 -6.07 9.09 -10.03
N PHE A 26 -6.04 8.15 -10.97
CA PHE A 26 -4.95 7.17 -11.06
C PHE A 26 -3.78 7.62 -11.95
N GLY A 27 -3.99 8.58 -12.84
CA GLY A 27 -2.95 9.13 -13.72
C GLY A 27 -2.29 10.40 -13.18
N PHE A 28 -2.96 11.17 -12.32
CA PHE A 28 -2.40 12.41 -11.76
C PHE A 28 -2.33 12.40 -10.25
N ILE A 29 -3.45 12.22 -9.55
CA ILE A 29 -3.52 12.37 -8.09
C ILE A 29 -2.68 11.31 -7.37
N PHE A 30 -2.87 10.02 -7.70
CA PHE A 30 -2.15 8.92 -7.07
C PHE A 30 -0.63 8.99 -7.32
N PRO A 31 -0.16 9.12 -8.58
CA PRO A 31 1.26 9.25 -8.85
C PRO A 31 1.87 10.46 -8.14
N LEU A 32 1.22 11.63 -8.22
CA LEU A 32 1.73 12.83 -7.56
C LEU A 32 1.80 12.64 -6.04
N GLY A 33 0.76 12.10 -5.42
CA GLY A 33 0.72 11.85 -3.98
C GLY A 33 1.83 10.89 -3.53
N LEU A 34 2.00 9.76 -4.24
CA LEU A 34 3.04 8.78 -3.92
C LEU A 34 4.44 9.37 -4.15
N GLY A 35 4.65 10.05 -5.26
CA GLY A 35 5.90 10.73 -5.57
C GLY A 35 6.28 11.78 -4.52
N LEU A 36 5.32 12.58 -4.07
CA LEU A 36 5.54 13.57 -3.01
C LEU A 36 5.79 12.93 -1.65
N LEU A 37 5.13 11.82 -1.32
CA LEU A 37 5.45 11.08 -0.10
C LEU A 37 6.88 10.56 -0.13
N MET A 38 7.30 9.94 -1.23
CA MET A 38 8.69 9.49 -1.40
C MET A 38 9.69 10.65 -1.37
N GLU A 39 9.31 11.79 -1.95
CA GLU A 39 10.08 13.02 -1.88
C GLU A 39 10.27 13.47 -0.42
N ILE A 40 9.22 13.50 0.39
CA ILE A 40 9.30 13.97 1.78
C ILE A 40 10.08 13.00 2.67
N PHE A 41 9.88 11.69 2.47
CA PHE A 41 10.40 10.67 3.37
C PHE A 41 11.79 10.15 3.02
N VAL A 42 12.14 10.14 1.74
CA VAL A 42 13.36 9.49 1.25
C VAL A 42 14.22 10.48 0.46
N VAL A 43 13.70 11.00 -0.65
CA VAL A 43 14.51 11.76 -1.61
C VAL A 43 14.91 13.12 -1.05
N GLY A 44 14.01 13.84 -0.39
CA GLY A 44 14.21 15.15 0.19
C GLY A 44 15.26 15.16 1.30
N PRO A 45 15.15 14.30 2.34
CA PRO A 45 16.19 14.14 3.34
C PRO A 45 17.54 13.76 2.71
N LEU A 46 17.56 12.86 1.72
CA LEU A 46 18.78 12.43 1.04
C LEU A 46 19.42 13.55 0.20
N LYS A 47 18.62 14.32 -0.55
CA LYS A 47 19.11 15.49 -1.31
C LYS A 47 19.66 16.56 -0.39
N ALA A 48 18.98 16.79 0.73
CA ALA A 48 19.40 17.76 1.72
C ALA A 48 20.73 17.39 2.38
N THR A 49 21.02 16.09 2.57
CA THR A 49 22.28 15.63 3.15
C THR A 49 23.40 15.52 2.11
N LEU A 50 23.12 15.08 0.88
CA LEU A 50 24.13 14.84 -0.15
C LEU A 50 24.48 16.10 -0.96
N TYR A 51 23.48 16.91 -1.31
CA TYR A 51 23.64 18.02 -2.26
C TYR A 51 23.32 19.39 -1.64
N GLY A 52 22.82 19.43 -0.39
CA GLY A 52 22.32 20.66 0.24
C GLY A 52 21.07 21.23 -0.42
N ASP A 53 20.51 20.54 -1.42
CA ASP A 53 19.31 20.95 -2.14
C ASP A 53 18.05 20.44 -1.44
N THR A 54 17.05 21.31 -1.36
CA THR A 54 15.74 21.04 -0.76
C THR A 54 14.59 21.34 -1.70
N GLY A 55 14.89 21.74 -2.94
CA GLY A 55 13.90 22.04 -3.96
C GLY A 55 13.07 20.81 -4.32
N VAL A 56 11.76 20.99 -4.35
CA VAL A 56 10.81 19.98 -4.83
C VAL A 56 10.27 20.44 -6.18
N VAL A 57 10.44 19.59 -7.19
CA VAL A 57 9.92 19.83 -8.54
C VAL A 57 8.74 18.89 -8.76
N PHE A 58 7.52 19.42 -8.68
CA PHE A 58 6.28 18.63 -8.73
C PHE A 58 6.16 17.74 -9.97
N ALA A 59 6.60 18.20 -11.15
CA ALA A 59 6.58 17.40 -12.37
C ALA A 59 7.49 16.15 -12.26
N PHE A 60 8.66 16.30 -11.63
CA PHE A 60 9.58 15.19 -11.39
C PHE A 60 9.03 14.22 -10.34
N SER A 61 8.45 14.74 -9.26
CA SER A 61 7.78 13.91 -8.25
C SER A 61 6.60 13.14 -8.85
N TRP A 62 5.78 13.75 -9.71
CA TRP A 62 4.71 13.06 -10.43
C TRP A 62 5.24 11.92 -11.31
N ALA A 63 6.27 12.18 -12.12
CA ALA A 63 6.89 11.18 -12.98
C ALA A 63 7.50 10.02 -12.17
N ALA A 64 8.22 10.33 -11.08
CA ALA A 64 8.74 9.33 -10.15
C ALA A 64 7.61 8.50 -9.53
N GLY A 65 6.50 9.15 -9.17
CA GLY A 65 5.28 8.52 -8.69
C GLY A 65 4.72 7.46 -9.64
N LEU A 66 4.72 7.72 -10.95
CA LEU A 66 4.31 6.72 -11.96
C LEU A 66 5.23 5.50 -11.96
N ILE A 67 6.54 5.72 -11.83
CA ILE A 67 7.54 4.66 -11.75
C ILE A 67 7.31 3.83 -10.48
N TYR A 68 7.12 4.48 -9.34
CA TYR A 68 6.86 3.81 -8.07
C TYR A 68 5.55 3.03 -8.08
N MET A 69 4.49 3.55 -8.71
CA MET A 69 3.26 2.79 -8.92
C MET A 69 3.50 1.53 -9.74
N LYS A 70 4.30 1.62 -10.82
CA LYS A 70 4.65 0.46 -11.66
C LYS A 70 5.43 -0.59 -10.86
N ILE A 71 6.41 -0.16 -10.06
CA ILE A 71 7.19 -1.06 -9.18
C ILE A 71 6.28 -1.70 -8.14
N GLY A 72 5.47 -0.90 -7.44
CA GLY A 72 4.52 -1.38 -6.44
C GLY A 72 3.52 -2.37 -7.02
N TYR A 73 3.00 -2.12 -8.23
CA TYR A 73 2.12 -3.07 -8.91
C TYR A 73 2.81 -4.40 -9.21
N ARG A 74 4.08 -4.37 -9.67
CA ARG A 74 4.87 -5.60 -9.90
C ARG A 74 5.08 -6.37 -8.61
N LEU A 75 5.46 -5.70 -7.52
CA LEU A 75 5.62 -6.33 -6.21
C LEU A 75 4.30 -6.96 -5.75
N LEU A 76 3.17 -6.25 -5.88
CA LEU A 76 1.85 -6.78 -5.52
C LEU A 76 1.45 -8.05 -6.28
N LEU A 77 1.95 -8.26 -7.50
CA LEU A 77 1.71 -9.47 -8.28
C LEU A 77 2.53 -10.67 -7.79
N GLU A 78 3.71 -10.42 -7.21
CA GLU A 78 4.62 -11.49 -6.76
C GLU A 78 4.23 -12.08 -5.41
N PHE A 79 3.44 -11.37 -4.60
CA PHE A 79 2.95 -11.87 -3.31
C PHE A 79 1.62 -12.63 -3.46
N PRO A 80 1.61 -13.97 -3.36
CA PRO A 80 0.37 -14.74 -3.36
C PRO A 80 -0.51 -14.36 -2.16
N ASN A 81 -1.83 -14.26 -2.38
CA ASN A 81 -2.84 -13.97 -1.34
C ASN A 81 -2.86 -12.54 -0.75
N ASN A 82 -2.35 -11.52 -1.46
CA ASN A 82 -2.40 -10.15 -0.95
C ASN A 82 -3.81 -9.52 -1.05
N ARG A 83 -4.38 -9.12 0.10
CA ARG A 83 -5.66 -8.40 0.21
C ARG A 83 -5.72 -7.12 -0.61
N ILE A 84 -4.59 -6.42 -0.79
CA ILE A 84 -4.49 -5.21 -1.61
C ILE A 84 -4.71 -5.55 -3.08
N MET A 85 -4.08 -6.63 -3.58
CA MET A 85 -4.25 -7.06 -4.96
C MET A 85 -5.70 -7.52 -5.22
N VAL A 86 -6.34 -8.19 -4.27
CA VAL A 86 -7.77 -8.53 -4.35
C VAL A 86 -8.65 -7.28 -4.50
N ASN A 87 -8.35 -6.20 -3.77
CA ASN A 87 -9.08 -4.94 -3.86
C ASN A 87 -8.83 -4.21 -5.19
N VAL A 88 -7.59 -4.19 -5.66
CA VAL A 88 -7.23 -3.64 -6.99
C VAL A 88 -7.97 -4.41 -8.08
N HIS A 89 -7.91 -5.75 -8.04
CA HIS A 89 -8.62 -6.60 -8.97
C HIS A 89 -10.13 -6.33 -8.93
N ARG A 90 -10.76 -6.25 -7.75
CA ARG A 90 -12.19 -5.94 -7.59
C ARG A 90 -12.62 -4.62 -8.24
N VAL A 91 -11.71 -3.65 -8.37
CA VAL A 91 -11.99 -2.34 -8.97
C VAL A 91 -11.74 -2.37 -10.49
N PHE A 92 -10.68 -3.05 -10.95
CA PHE A 92 -10.22 -3.03 -12.35
C PHE A 92 -10.54 -4.30 -13.16
N LEU A 93 -11.32 -5.24 -12.61
CA LEU A 93 -11.64 -6.56 -13.19
C LEU A 93 -12.53 -6.55 -14.45
N GLY A 94 -13.29 -5.49 -14.70
CA GLY A 94 -14.15 -5.43 -15.88
C GLY A 94 -13.31 -5.31 -17.14
N ARG A 95 -13.47 -6.24 -18.11
CA ARG A 95 -12.83 -6.16 -19.45
C ARG A 95 -13.17 -4.85 -20.18
N ARG A 96 -14.22 -4.14 -19.76
CA ARG A 96 -14.68 -2.90 -20.34
C ARG A 96 -14.63 -1.77 -19.32
N PHE A 97 -14.10 -0.61 -19.72
CA PHE A 97 -14.08 0.62 -18.92
C PHE A 97 -15.47 1.06 -18.42
N SER A 98 -16.55 0.59 -19.04
CA SER A 98 -17.93 0.84 -18.62
C SER A 98 -18.28 0.26 -17.25
N ASP A 99 -17.57 -0.80 -16.84
CA ASP A 99 -17.89 -1.62 -15.66
C ASP A 99 -17.16 -1.13 -14.40
N TRP A 100 -16.26 -0.15 -14.58
CA TRP A 100 -15.50 0.48 -13.52
C TRP A 100 -16.43 1.38 -12.69
N SER A 101 -16.56 1.06 -11.40
CA SER A 101 -17.38 1.83 -10.47
C SER A 101 -16.51 2.80 -9.68
N ILE A 102 -16.85 4.09 -9.76
CA ILE A 102 -16.25 5.18 -8.97
C ILE A 102 -16.40 4.89 -7.47
N GLU A 103 -17.56 4.37 -7.05
CA GLU A 103 -17.83 4.06 -5.65
C GLU A 103 -16.89 2.97 -5.13
N ARG A 104 -16.68 1.91 -5.92
CA ARG A 104 -15.73 0.84 -5.57
C ARG A 104 -14.30 1.38 -5.51
N ALA A 105 -13.89 2.18 -6.49
CA ALA A 105 -12.56 2.80 -6.50
C ALA A 105 -12.34 3.65 -5.24
N ASN A 106 -13.31 4.51 -4.89
CA ASN A 106 -13.23 5.34 -3.69
C ASN A 106 -13.14 4.50 -2.41
N ARG A 107 -14.04 3.52 -2.25
CA ARG A 107 -14.13 2.72 -1.02
C ARG A 107 -12.90 1.85 -0.78
N PHE A 108 -12.39 1.20 -1.83
CA PHE A 108 -11.34 0.20 -1.69
C PHE A 108 -9.93 0.73 -1.92
N ILE A 109 -9.76 1.83 -2.65
CA ILE A 109 -8.43 2.33 -3.05
C ILE A 109 -8.24 3.79 -2.62
N VAL A 110 -9.08 4.72 -3.11
CA VAL A 110 -8.83 6.16 -2.92
C VAL A 110 -8.90 6.57 -1.46
N TRP A 111 -9.99 6.26 -0.75
CA TRP A 111 -10.14 6.65 0.66
C TRP A 111 -9.12 5.98 1.58
N PRO A 112 -8.86 4.66 1.48
CA PRO A 112 -7.79 4.03 2.24
C PRO A 112 -6.42 4.65 1.99
N ALA A 113 -6.07 4.90 0.72
CA ALA A 113 -4.79 5.52 0.37
C ALA A 113 -4.69 6.96 0.89
N PHE A 114 -5.75 7.75 0.77
CA PHE A 114 -5.79 9.11 1.29
C PHE A 114 -5.65 9.14 2.82
N LYS A 115 -6.35 8.24 3.53
CA LYS A 115 -6.20 8.12 4.99
C LYS A 115 -4.77 7.72 5.39
N MET A 116 -4.18 6.76 4.69
CA MET A 116 -2.79 6.35 4.91
C MET A 116 -1.82 7.51 4.67
N ALA A 117 -1.98 8.24 3.57
CA ALA A 117 -1.17 9.41 3.25
C ALA A 117 -1.33 10.51 4.30
N PHE A 118 -2.56 10.78 4.74
CA PHE A 118 -2.84 11.75 5.79
C PHE A 118 -2.15 11.39 7.11
N VAL A 119 -2.29 10.13 7.56
CA VAL A 119 -1.61 9.64 8.76
C VAL A 119 -0.09 9.74 8.60
N ALA A 120 0.46 9.33 7.45
CA ALA A 120 1.88 9.43 7.17
C ALA A 120 2.39 10.87 7.22
N LEU A 121 1.60 11.86 6.80
CA LEU A 121 2.00 13.27 6.87
C LEU A 121 1.87 13.86 8.28
N VAL A 122 0.78 13.54 8.98
CA VAL A 122 0.45 14.14 10.27
C VAL A 122 1.29 13.57 11.42
N VAL A 123 1.55 12.25 11.43
CA VAL A 123 2.26 11.60 12.54
C VAL A 123 3.67 12.18 12.75
N PRO A 124 4.55 12.27 11.74
CA PRO A 124 5.86 12.89 11.91
C PRO A 124 5.77 14.35 12.33
N LEU A 125 4.79 15.09 11.82
CA LEU A 125 4.59 16.49 12.14
C LEU A 125 4.21 16.68 13.62
N CYS A 126 3.27 15.88 14.11
CA CYS A 126 2.88 15.86 15.53
C CYS A 126 4.05 15.48 16.44
N ILE A 127 4.81 14.43 16.08
CA ILE A 127 5.99 14.01 16.85
C ILE A 127 7.03 15.13 16.89
N ALA A 128 7.39 15.71 15.74
CA ALA A 128 8.37 16.79 15.68
C ALA A 128 7.94 18.01 16.51
N HIS A 129 6.66 18.43 16.40
CA HIS A 129 6.11 19.52 17.19
C HIS A 129 6.15 19.22 18.70
N ALA A 130 5.70 18.03 19.11
CA ALA A 130 5.69 17.63 20.51
C ALA A 130 7.12 17.61 21.08
N THR A 131 8.08 17.04 20.35
CA THR A 131 9.48 17.02 20.77
C THR A 131 10.08 18.43 20.88
N CYS A 132 9.81 19.31 19.91
CA CYS A 132 10.28 20.70 19.99
C CYS A 132 9.69 21.45 21.18
N PHE A 133 8.40 21.23 21.47
CA PHE A 133 7.71 21.86 22.59
C PHE A 133 8.28 21.39 23.94
N ILE A 134 8.44 20.08 24.12
CA ILE A 134 8.97 19.50 25.37
C ILE A 134 10.41 19.96 25.63
N LEU A 135 11.24 19.95 24.59
CA LEU A 135 12.67 20.26 24.69
C LEU A 135 13.00 21.74 24.47
N HIS A 136 12.00 22.60 24.28
CA HIS A 136 12.16 24.04 24.02
C HIS A 136 13.17 24.33 22.89
N LEU A 137 13.08 23.58 21.79
CA LEU A 137 14.01 23.67 20.67
C LEU A 137 13.66 24.81 19.72
N GLU A 138 14.66 25.62 19.39
CA GLU A 138 14.51 26.79 18.51
C GLU A 138 15.55 26.82 17.38
N GLY A 139 15.32 27.73 16.42
CA GLY A 139 16.26 28.01 15.33
C GLY A 139 16.63 26.80 14.46
N ALA A 140 17.93 26.65 14.19
CA ALA A 140 18.45 25.62 13.29
C ALA A 140 18.20 24.18 13.79
N VAL A 141 18.20 23.97 15.12
CA VAL A 141 17.99 22.65 15.72
C VAL A 141 16.56 22.17 15.47
N ARG A 142 15.59 23.08 15.60
CA ARG A 142 14.18 22.81 15.25
C ARG A 142 14.04 22.42 13.77
N ALA A 143 14.59 23.19 12.84
CA ALA A 143 14.50 22.87 11.42
C ALA A 143 15.13 21.51 11.07
N LYS A 144 16.27 21.18 11.70
CA LYS A 144 16.93 19.88 11.53
C LYS A 144 16.07 18.74 12.06
N LEU A 145 15.47 18.91 13.25
CA LEU A 145 14.61 17.89 13.85
C LEU A 145 13.41 17.58 12.94
N PHE A 146 12.69 18.60 12.45
CA PHE A 146 11.57 18.41 11.53
C PHE A 146 11.97 17.60 10.29
N ARG A 147 13.15 17.85 9.72
CA ARG A 147 13.65 17.10 8.56
C ARG A 147 14.00 15.65 8.91
N SER A 148 14.59 15.40 10.07
CA SER A 148 15.01 14.07 10.51
C SER A 148 13.85 13.20 11.02
N THR A 149 12.75 13.80 11.49
CA THR A 149 11.60 13.04 12.01
C THR A 149 10.91 12.20 10.93
N TYR A 150 10.81 12.69 9.69
CA TYR A 150 10.20 11.93 8.59
C TYR A 150 10.88 10.57 8.33
N PRO A 151 12.20 10.50 8.02
CA PRO A 151 12.86 9.23 7.81
C PRO A 151 12.91 8.37 9.09
N ALA A 152 12.99 8.96 10.28
CA ALA A 152 12.95 8.22 11.54
C ALA A 152 11.61 7.51 11.76
N VAL A 153 10.48 8.19 11.52
CA VAL A 153 9.14 7.59 11.63
C VAL A 153 8.93 6.51 10.56
N MET A 154 9.43 6.73 9.34
CA MET A 154 9.40 5.70 8.29
C MET A 154 10.17 4.44 8.72
N LEU A 155 11.39 4.59 9.24
CA LEU A 155 12.19 3.46 9.69
C LEU A 155 11.50 2.71 10.84
N ALA A 156 10.97 3.43 11.83
CA ALA A 156 10.21 2.83 12.92
C ALA A 156 8.99 2.05 12.41
N GLY A 157 8.25 2.62 11.45
CA GLY A 157 7.12 1.95 10.80
C GLY A 157 7.53 0.68 10.05
N LEU A 158 8.63 0.71 9.32
CA LEU A 158 9.18 -0.46 8.61
C LEU A 158 9.61 -1.57 9.58
N VAL A 159 10.24 -1.22 10.70
CA VAL A 159 10.64 -2.19 11.74
C VAL A 159 9.41 -2.84 12.36
N ILE A 160 8.40 -2.06 12.74
CA ILE A 160 7.14 -2.59 13.30
C ILE A 160 6.44 -3.50 12.30
N PHE A 161 6.40 -3.12 11.02
CA PHE A 161 5.84 -3.94 9.96
C PHE A 161 6.60 -5.26 9.81
N ALA A 162 7.94 -5.22 9.69
CA ALA A 162 8.75 -6.41 9.55
C ALA A 162 8.61 -7.36 10.75
N MET A 163 8.53 -6.82 11.98
CA MET A 163 8.29 -7.62 13.19
C MET A 163 6.94 -8.34 13.14
N ARG A 164 5.87 -7.66 12.70
CA ARG A 164 4.54 -8.28 12.58
C ARG A 164 4.53 -9.42 11.57
N GLU A 165 5.06 -9.18 10.37
CA GLU A 165 5.13 -10.23 9.33
C GLU A 165 5.99 -11.41 9.78
N SER A 166 7.08 -11.16 10.51
CA SER A 166 7.93 -12.22 11.06
C SER A 166 7.16 -13.11 12.05
N VAL A 167 6.29 -12.53 12.88
CA VAL A 167 5.47 -13.30 13.83
C VAL A 167 4.47 -14.19 13.10
N ASP A 168 3.81 -13.68 12.06
CA ASP A 168 2.84 -14.46 11.29
C ASP A 168 3.51 -15.63 10.56
N ILE A 169 4.68 -15.39 9.96
CA ILE A 169 5.48 -16.45 9.31
C ILE A 169 5.90 -17.52 10.32
N LEU A 170 6.33 -17.13 11.53
CA LEU A 170 6.73 -18.07 12.58
C LEU A 170 5.54 -18.90 13.08
N HIS A 171 4.35 -18.32 13.18
CA HIS A 171 3.14 -19.04 13.55
C HIS A 171 2.73 -20.06 12.48
N GLU A 172 2.71 -19.67 11.21
CA GLU A 172 2.40 -20.58 10.10
C GLU A 172 3.42 -21.73 10.03
N TRP A 173 4.70 -21.41 10.19
CA TRP A 173 5.76 -22.42 10.22
C TRP A 173 5.60 -23.38 11.41
N SER A 174 5.26 -22.87 12.59
CA SER A 174 5.01 -23.71 13.78
C SER A 174 3.82 -24.65 13.59
N GLN A 175 2.74 -24.16 12.97
CA GLN A 175 1.58 -25.00 12.65
C GLN A 175 1.94 -26.08 11.63
N TYR A 176 2.66 -25.72 10.57
CA TYR A 176 3.11 -26.67 9.56
C TYR A 176 3.95 -27.81 10.18
N VAL A 177 4.91 -27.49 11.05
CA VAL A 177 5.73 -28.52 11.73
C VAL A 177 4.86 -29.47 12.55
N ARG A 178 3.89 -28.95 13.31
CA ARG A 178 2.98 -29.77 14.12
C ARG A 178 2.10 -30.68 13.25
N GLU A 179 1.63 -30.18 12.12
CA GLU A 179 0.84 -30.97 11.16
C GLU A 179 1.66 -32.11 10.55
N GLN A 180 2.94 -31.86 10.22
CA GLN A 180 3.84 -32.90 9.71
C GLN A 180 4.03 -34.02 10.74
N GLU A 181 4.27 -33.68 12.01
CA GLU A 181 4.40 -34.67 13.08
C GLU A 181 3.10 -35.48 13.29
N TYR A 182 1.94 -34.81 13.25
CA TYR A 182 0.64 -35.47 13.35
C TYR A 182 0.39 -36.43 12.18
N LEU A 183 0.77 -36.05 10.95
CA LEU A 183 0.65 -36.90 9.77
C LEU A 183 1.55 -38.14 9.86
N VAL A 184 2.77 -37.99 10.38
CA VAL A 184 3.66 -39.12 10.64
C VAL A 184 3.05 -40.06 11.67
N GLY A 185 2.55 -39.54 12.78
CA GLY A 185 1.85 -40.34 13.81
C GLY A 185 0.66 -41.11 13.27
N ARG A 186 -0.18 -40.49 12.42
CA ARG A 186 -1.30 -41.17 11.76
C ARG A 186 -0.85 -42.26 10.79
N ARG A 187 0.21 -42.02 10.00
CA ARG A 187 0.74 -43.05 9.08
C ARG A 187 1.25 -44.27 9.84
N LEU A 188 1.96 -44.07 10.95
CA LEU A 188 2.43 -45.17 11.81
C LEU A 188 1.26 -45.97 12.39
N HIS A 189 0.20 -45.29 12.85
CA HIS A 189 -0.97 -45.96 13.40
C HIS A 189 -1.71 -46.80 12.35
N ASN A 190 -1.90 -46.24 11.14
CA ASN A 190 -2.54 -46.95 10.03
C ASN A 190 -1.75 -48.22 9.64
N LEU A 191 -0.42 -48.17 9.64
CA LEU A 191 0.42 -49.35 9.35
C LEU A 191 0.26 -50.45 10.40
N VAL A 192 0.13 -50.08 11.69
CA VAL A 192 -0.06 -51.05 12.78
C VAL A 192 -1.45 -51.69 12.74
N GLU A 193 -2.50 -50.94 12.38
CA GLU A 193 -3.85 -51.50 12.20
C GLU A 193 -3.93 -52.46 11.01
N GLU A 194 -3.25 -52.15 9.90
CA GLU A 194 -3.17 -53.05 8.74
C GLU A 194 -2.42 -54.36 9.06
N GLU A 195 -1.29 -54.31 9.76
CA GLU A 195 -0.53 -55.51 10.17
C GLU A 195 -1.27 -56.36 11.23
N GLY A 196 -2.00 -55.71 12.15
CA GLY A 196 -2.80 -56.40 13.16
C GLY A 196 -4.07 -57.07 12.63
N GLY A 197 -4.64 -56.55 11.53
CA GLY A 197 -5.82 -57.10 10.87
C GLY A 197 -5.54 -58.30 9.95
N ASP A 198 -4.33 -58.40 9.38
CA ASP A 198 -3.91 -59.52 8.51
C ASP A 198 -3.47 -60.77 9.30
N SER A 199 -3.37 -60.64 10.62
CA SER A 199 -2.96 -61.70 11.56
C SER A 199 -4.13 -62.40 12.28
N ALA A 200 -5.38 -62.10 11.89
CA ALA A 200 -6.63 -62.65 12.46
C ALA A 200 -7.46 -63.38 11.41
#